data_AF-A0A7X6R5F9-F1
#
_entry.id   AF-A0A7X6R5F9-F1
#
_cell.length_a   1.000
_cell.length_b   1.000
_cell.length_c   1.000
_cell.angle_alpha   90.00
_cell.angle_beta   90.00
_cell.angle_gamma   90.00
#
_symmetry.space_group_name_H-M   'P 1'
#
loop_
_entity.id
_entity.type
_entity.pdbx_description
1 polymer ?
#
loop_
_entity_poly.entity_id
_entity_poly.type
_entity_poly.pdbx_seq_one_letter_code
_entity_poly.pdbx_strand_id
1 'polypeptide(L)'
;MDRLKRVLGLLYRYGILTQLGKIALLLCAATAVLTLSVWIGNPYQDKVEPPEQAASSWRPPPGPTKPPEPSLPPGFPSMEFPPPLVKVGKGRPQPVPTRYGLTYTVPSDGWHASNDAIMAWSDEVDHTSIASYEAVSRYGIDYCRQTEGSVLASVGVDGRNGVDINTAAREEVDKARRIFGDARAGRMPTVELRGPLTFEISGRPAVRYTAVVADIPKKASCDPATAEFDIVATPAYASAEVAIFMFENYTDSAKSLRRDDIEKIMKSIGKTSAQ
;
A
#
# COMPACT_ATOMS: atom_id res chain seq x y z
N MET A 1 -22.02 -10.86 -66.08
CA MET A 1 -23.21 -11.41 -65.38
C MET A 1 -23.43 -12.91 -65.59
N ASP A 2 -23.04 -13.50 -66.71
CA ASP A 2 -23.39 -14.90 -67.04
C ASP A 2 -22.52 -15.97 -66.35
N ARG A 3 -21.29 -15.62 -65.94
CA ARG A 3 -20.41 -16.50 -65.15
C ARG A 3 -20.83 -16.64 -63.68
N LEU A 4 -21.42 -15.60 -63.10
CA LEU A 4 -21.87 -15.58 -61.69
C LEU A 4 -23.07 -16.52 -61.47
N LYS A 5 -24.03 -16.53 -62.42
CA LYS A 5 -25.19 -17.42 -62.38
C LYS A 5 -24.80 -18.90 -62.50
N ARG A 6 -23.78 -19.21 -63.30
CA ARG A 6 -23.26 -20.59 -63.47
C ARG A 6 -22.57 -21.12 -62.21
N VAL A 7 -21.83 -20.27 -61.50
CA VAL A 7 -21.19 -20.61 -60.22
C VAL A 7 -22.23 -20.80 -59.10
N LEU A 8 -23.23 -19.91 -59.00
CA LEU A 8 -24.33 -20.04 -58.05
C LEU A 8 -25.17 -21.32 -58.26
N GLY A 9 -25.42 -21.69 -59.53
CA GLY A 9 -26.14 -22.93 -59.86
C GLY A 9 -25.37 -24.21 -59.47
N LEU A 10 -24.04 -24.21 -59.60
CA LEU A 10 -23.19 -25.33 -59.17
C LEU A 10 -23.14 -25.46 -57.65
N LEU A 11 -23.06 -24.35 -56.91
CA LEU A 11 -23.07 -24.34 -55.44
C LEU A 11 -24.41 -24.80 -54.85
N TYR A 12 -25.52 -24.57 -55.56
CA TYR A 12 -26.85 -25.05 -55.18
C TYR A 12 -27.02 -26.56 -55.42
N ARG A 13 -26.49 -27.07 -56.55
CA ARG A 13 -26.55 -28.50 -56.90
C ARG A 13 -25.71 -29.42 -56.00
N TYR A 14 -24.62 -28.92 -55.43
CA TYR A 14 -23.72 -29.70 -54.56
C TYR A 14 -24.08 -29.68 -53.07
N GLY A 15 -25.20 -29.08 -52.66
CA GLY A 15 -25.60 -29.02 -51.25
C GLY A 15 -24.67 -28.18 -50.35
N ILE A 16 -23.80 -27.36 -50.94
CA ILE A 16 -22.87 -26.51 -50.20
C ILE A 16 -23.63 -25.33 -49.56
N LEU A 17 -24.67 -24.82 -50.23
CA LEU A 17 -25.57 -23.81 -49.68
C LEU A 17 -26.37 -24.31 -48.46
N THR A 18 -26.70 -25.61 -48.40
CA THR A 18 -27.39 -26.19 -47.24
C THR A 18 -26.44 -26.47 -46.08
N GLN A 19 -25.16 -26.75 -46.33
CA GLN A 19 -24.13 -26.86 -45.29
C GLN A 19 -23.72 -25.50 -44.73
N LEU A 20 -23.52 -24.49 -45.59
CA LEU A 20 -23.26 -23.11 -45.15
C LEU A 20 -24.44 -22.53 -44.36
N GLY A 21 -25.68 -22.84 -44.77
CA GLY A 21 -26.88 -22.48 -44.00
C GLY A 21 -26.91 -23.12 -42.61
N LYS A 22 -26.50 -24.39 -42.47
CA LYS A 22 -26.41 -25.08 -41.18
C LYS A 22 -25.31 -24.50 -40.28
N ILE A 23 -24.15 -24.17 -40.84
CA ILE A 23 -23.05 -23.53 -40.10
C ILE A 23 -23.48 -22.14 -39.62
N ALA A 24 -24.11 -21.35 -40.48
CA ALA A 24 -24.64 -20.04 -40.10
C ALA A 24 -25.68 -20.16 -38.98
N LEU A 25 -26.56 -21.17 -39.04
CA LEU A 25 -27.59 -21.39 -38.03
C LEU A 25 -26.99 -21.86 -36.68
N LEU A 26 -25.95 -22.71 -36.72
CA LEU A 26 -25.19 -23.11 -35.53
C LEU A 26 -24.43 -21.94 -34.89
N LEU A 27 -23.82 -21.08 -35.70
CA LEU A 27 -23.17 -19.86 -35.19
C LEU A 27 -24.19 -18.92 -34.55
N CYS A 28 -25.34 -18.68 -35.18
CA CYS A 28 -26.41 -17.89 -34.58
C CYS A 28 -26.91 -18.47 -33.25
N ALA A 29 -27.08 -19.80 -33.18
CA ALA A 29 -27.50 -20.47 -31.95
C ALA A 29 -26.42 -20.37 -30.85
N ALA A 30 -25.14 -20.57 -31.19
CA ALA A 30 -24.04 -20.43 -30.24
C ALA A 30 -23.92 -18.99 -29.72
N THR A 31 -24.06 -17.99 -30.59
CA THR A 31 -24.10 -16.58 -30.19
C THR A 31 -25.27 -16.31 -29.26
N ALA A 32 -26.48 -16.78 -29.59
CA ALA A 32 -27.65 -16.61 -28.73
C ALA A 32 -27.45 -17.23 -27.33
N VAL A 33 -26.86 -18.41 -27.26
CA VAL A 33 -26.54 -19.09 -25.98
C VAL A 33 -25.49 -18.31 -25.19
N LEU A 34 -24.43 -17.81 -25.83
CA LEU A 34 -23.41 -16.99 -25.17
C LEU A 34 -24.00 -15.67 -24.65
N THR A 35 -24.84 -15.00 -25.44
CA THR A 35 -25.51 -13.76 -25.02
C THR A 35 -26.45 -14.02 -23.84
N LEU A 36 -27.24 -15.10 -23.88
CA LEU A 36 -28.10 -15.51 -22.76
C LEU A 36 -27.29 -15.89 -21.51
N SER A 37 -26.12 -16.51 -21.67
CA SER A 37 -25.24 -16.87 -20.55
C SER A 37 -24.65 -15.63 -19.88
N VAL A 38 -24.30 -14.60 -20.65
CA VAL A 38 -23.87 -13.29 -20.11
C VAL A 38 -25.03 -12.58 -19.41
N TRP A 39 -26.25 -12.68 -19.95
CA TRP A 39 -27.42 -12.01 -19.38
C TRP A 39 -27.93 -12.67 -18.09
N ILE A 40 -27.90 -14.01 -18.00
CA ILE A 40 -28.37 -14.77 -16.84
C ILE A 40 -27.26 -14.90 -15.78
N GLY A 41 -25.99 -14.97 -16.18
CA GLY A 41 -24.84 -15.21 -15.30
C GLY A 41 -24.23 -13.95 -14.66
N ASN A 42 -24.67 -12.75 -15.06
CA ASN A 42 -24.13 -11.50 -14.53
C ASN A 42 -25.20 -10.70 -13.76
N PRO A 43 -25.42 -10.98 -12.46
CA PRO A 43 -26.38 -10.26 -11.62
C PRO A 43 -26.01 -8.77 -11.37
N TYR A 44 -24.99 -8.24 -12.04
CA TYR A 44 -24.51 -6.86 -11.91
C TYR A 44 -24.81 -5.96 -13.13
N GLN A 45 -25.41 -6.47 -14.22
CA GLN A 45 -25.69 -5.61 -15.40
C GLN A 45 -26.76 -4.54 -15.14
N ASP A 46 -27.72 -4.80 -14.25
CA ASP A 46 -28.78 -3.81 -13.92
C ASP A 46 -28.35 -2.76 -12.88
N LYS A 47 -27.08 -2.76 -12.45
CA LYS A 47 -26.53 -1.80 -11.47
C LYS A 47 -25.50 -0.83 -12.05
N VAL A 48 -25.48 -0.66 -13.37
CA VAL A 48 -24.69 0.43 -13.98
C VAL A 48 -25.64 1.58 -14.25
N GLU A 49 -25.71 2.51 -13.30
CA GLU A 49 -26.31 3.82 -13.54
C GLU A 49 -25.60 4.47 -14.75
N PRO A 50 -26.32 5.20 -15.62
CA PRO A 50 -25.70 5.93 -16.73
C PRO A 50 -24.57 6.82 -16.21
N PRO A 51 -23.48 7.04 -16.97
CA PRO A 51 -22.39 7.89 -16.49
C PRO A 51 -22.92 9.30 -16.25
N GLU A 52 -23.13 9.62 -14.98
CA GLU A 52 -23.38 10.96 -14.51
C GLU A 52 -22.19 11.81 -14.95
N GLN A 53 -22.47 12.86 -15.72
CA GLN A 53 -21.46 13.85 -16.10
C GLN A 53 -20.68 14.25 -14.84
N ALA A 54 -19.36 14.10 -14.89
CA ALA A 54 -18.47 14.28 -13.75
C ALA A 54 -18.89 15.50 -12.92
N ALA A 55 -19.44 15.23 -11.73
CA ALA A 55 -19.75 16.27 -10.77
C ALA A 55 -18.43 17.00 -10.45
N SER A 56 -18.34 18.25 -10.88
CA SER A 56 -17.21 19.17 -10.69
C SER A 56 -16.95 19.55 -9.21
N SER A 57 -17.35 18.74 -8.23
CA SER A 57 -17.12 19.06 -6.82
C SER A 57 -17.19 17.86 -5.89
N TRP A 58 -16.56 16.73 -6.25
CA TRP A 58 -16.19 15.80 -5.17
C TRP A 58 -15.21 16.53 -4.24
N ARG A 59 -15.72 16.94 -3.08
CA ARG A 59 -14.92 17.28 -1.91
C ARG A 59 -14.92 16.04 -1.02
N PRO A 60 -13.75 15.59 -0.55
CA PRO A 60 -13.73 14.50 0.44
C PRO A 60 -14.63 14.89 1.62
N PRO A 61 -15.39 13.94 2.20
CA PRO A 61 -16.07 14.19 3.46
C PRO A 61 -15.04 14.70 4.47
N PRO A 62 -15.38 15.67 5.35
CA PRO A 62 -14.46 16.11 6.37
C PRO A 62 -14.05 14.90 7.20
N GLY A 63 -12.78 14.51 7.08
CA GLY A 63 -12.21 13.47 7.92
C GLY A 63 -12.36 13.86 9.39
N PRO A 64 -12.28 12.88 10.32
CA PRO A 64 -12.24 13.16 11.74
C PRO A 64 -11.21 14.27 11.99
N THR A 65 -11.67 15.38 12.57
CA THR A 65 -10.87 16.59 12.72
C THR A 65 -9.83 16.35 13.80
N LYS A 66 -8.68 15.78 13.41
CA LYS A 66 -7.42 15.96 14.16
C LYS A 66 -7.29 17.47 14.39
N PRO A 67 -6.92 17.94 15.60
CA PRO A 67 -6.48 19.33 15.75
C PRO A 67 -5.51 19.63 14.61
N PRO A 68 -5.67 20.75 13.89
CA PRO A 68 -4.82 21.05 12.76
C PRO A 68 -3.37 20.90 13.21
N GLU A 69 -2.64 20.04 12.52
CA GLU A 69 -1.21 19.87 12.76
C GLU A 69 -0.58 21.26 12.75
N PRO A 70 0.25 21.62 13.75
CA PRO A 70 0.88 22.93 13.77
C PRO A 70 1.48 23.23 12.39
N SER A 71 1.22 24.44 11.88
CA SER A 71 1.79 24.84 10.59
C SER A 71 3.31 24.88 10.68
N LEU A 72 3.98 24.62 9.58
CA LEU A 72 5.42 24.78 9.48
C LEU A 72 5.85 26.19 9.94
N PRO A 73 6.99 26.31 10.64
CA PRO A 73 7.57 27.61 10.95
C PRO A 73 7.79 28.44 9.67
N PRO A 74 7.56 29.76 9.69
CA PRO A 74 7.84 30.63 8.55
C PRO A 74 9.28 30.47 8.04
N GLY A 75 9.44 30.25 6.74
CA GLY A 75 10.76 30.06 6.11
C GLY A 75 11.35 28.66 6.24
N PHE A 76 10.67 27.71 6.89
CA PHE A 76 11.07 26.31 6.88
C PHE A 76 10.93 25.72 5.47
N PRO A 77 11.91 24.97 4.95
CA PRO A 77 11.82 24.39 3.62
C PRO A 77 10.59 23.48 3.46
N SER A 78 9.88 23.60 2.35
CA SER A 78 8.74 22.76 2.02
C SER A 78 8.93 22.06 0.69
N MET A 79 8.50 20.81 0.62
CA MET A 79 8.52 19.98 -0.56
C MET A 79 7.18 19.26 -0.68
N GLU A 80 6.45 19.57 -1.74
CA GLU A 80 5.10 19.01 -1.97
C GLU A 80 5.18 17.52 -2.31
N PHE A 81 6.12 17.14 -3.18
CA PHE A 81 6.34 15.77 -3.62
C PHE A 81 7.79 15.35 -3.37
N PRO A 82 8.05 14.09 -2.95
CA PRO A 82 9.41 13.59 -2.85
C PRO A 82 10.14 13.69 -4.19
N PRO A 83 11.48 13.76 -4.19
CA PRO A 83 12.26 13.62 -5.41
C PRO A 83 11.91 12.32 -6.13
N PRO A 84 12.02 12.26 -7.48
CA PRO A 84 11.74 11.04 -8.22
C PRO A 84 12.54 9.84 -7.71
N LEU A 85 11.92 8.68 -7.71
CA LEU A 85 12.58 7.43 -7.34
C LEU A 85 13.72 7.15 -8.34
N VAL A 86 14.94 6.98 -7.82
CA VAL A 86 16.14 6.75 -8.64
C VAL A 86 16.06 5.38 -9.30
N LYS A 87 16.29 5.31 -10.63
CA LYS A 87 16.43 4.01 -11.30
C LYS A 87 17.78 3.40 -10.95
N VAL A 88 17.76 2.29 -10.20
CA VAL A 88 18.96 1.51 -9.88
C VAL A 88 19.08 0.28 -10.77
N GLY A 89 20.31 -0.23 -10.93
CA GLY A 89 20.55 -1.48 -11.66
C GLY A 89 19.89 -2.69 -10.98
N LYS A 90 19.61 -3.74 -11.76
CA LYS A 90 18.99 -4.98 -11.25
C LYS A 90 19.80 -5.55 -10.07
N GLY A 91 19.10 -5.92 -8.99
CA GLY A 91 19.71 -6.50 -7.79
C GLY A 91 20.44 -5.50 -6.89
N ARG A 92 20.36 -4.20 -7.18
CA ARG A 92 20.93 -3.14 -6.33
C ARG A 92 19.88 -2.66 -5.33
N PRO A 93 20.28 -2.33 -4.08
CA PRO A 93 19.39 -1.69 -3.12
C PRO A 93 18.76 -0.42 -3.69
N GLN A 94 17.49 -0.18 -3.36
CA GLN A 94 16.72 0.94 -3.87
C GLN A 94 16.63 2.05 -2.82
N PRO A 95 17.25 3.22 -3.05
CA PRO A 95 17.02 4.40 -2.23
C PRO A 95 15.61 4.94 -2.48
N VAL A 96 14.93 5.32 -1.41
CA VAL A 96 13.57 5.85 -1.37
C VAL A 96 13.63 7.25 -0.77
N PRO A 97 13.67 8.30 -1.60
CA PRO A 97 13.70 9.67 -1.10
C PRO A 97 12.31 10.08 -0.61
N THR A 98 12.25 10.87 0.46
CA THR A 98 11.01 11.34 1.08
C THR A 98 10.86 12.85 0.87
N ARG A 99 9.64 13.36 1.02
CA ARG A 99 9.41 14.81 1.00
C ARG A 99 10.01 15.55 2.21
N TYR A 100 10.53 14.81 3.20
CA TYR A 100 11.16 15.37 4.40
C TYR A 100 12.66 15.67 4.24
N GLY A 101 13.19 15.48 3.03
CA GLY A 101 14.62 15.65 2.72
C GLY A 101 15.52 14.57 3.35
N LEU A 102 14.93 13.42 3.69
CA LEU A 102 15.62 12.22 4.13
C LEU A 102 15.33 11.07 3.16
N THR A 103 16.27 10.14 3.05
CA THR A 103 16.19 8.94 2.21
C THR A 103 16.50 7.72 3.06
N TYR A 104 15.76 6.64 2.87
CA TYR A 104 16.14 5.31 3.37
C TYR A 104 16.35 4.35 2.19
N THR A 105 16.99 3.21 2.41
CA THR A 105 17.32 2.25 1.34
C THR A 105 16.82 0.86 1.70
N VAL A 106 16.03 0.25 0.82
CA VAL A 106 15.59 -1.15 0.96
C VAL A 106 16.41 -2.07 0.06
N PRO A 107 16.62 -3.34 0.47
CA PRO A 107 17.20 -4.36 -0.40
C PRO A 107 16.39 -4.54 -1.70
N SER A 108 16.99 -5.15 -2.72
CA SER A 108 16.28 -5.46 -3.98
C SER A 108 15.43 -6.73 -3.91
N ASP A 109 15.75 -7.64 -2.98
CA ASP A 109 15.12 -8.96 -2.90
C ASP A 109 13.89 -8.92 -2.00
N GLY A 110 12.73 -9.32 -2.54
CA GLY A 110 11.45 -9.37 -1.84
C GLY A 110 10.82 -8.03 -1.44
N TRP A 111 11.55 -6.91 -1.59
CA TRP A 111 11.07 -5.56 -1.30
C TRP A 111 10.50 -4.87 -2.53
N HIS A 112 9.38 -4.19 -2.32
CA HIS A 112 8.75 -3.28 -3.28
C HIS A 112 8.93 -1.88 -2.74
N ALA A 113 9.86 -1.15 -3.35
CA ALA A 113 10.16 0.22 -2.98
C ALA A 113 9.20 1.19 -3.65
N SER A 114 8.71 2.18 -2.89
CA SER A 114 7.88 3.25 -3.42
C SER A 114 8.07 4.51 -2.57
N ASN A 115 8.15 5.66 -3.22
CA ASN A 115 8.18 6.98 -2.59
C ASN A 115 6.82 7.70 -2.67
N ASP A 116 5.81 7.11 -3.31
CA ASP A 116 4.47 7.67 -3.53
C ASP A 116 3.34 6.86 -2.88
N ALA A 117 3.63 5.64 -2.42
CA ALA A 117 2.67 4.79 -1.74
C ALA A 117 2.37 5.31 -0.33
N ILE A 118 1.10 5.20 0.04
CA ILE A 118 0.59 5.49 1.36
C ILE A 118 0.15 4.18 2.03
N MET A 119 0.34 4.09 3.33
CA MET A 119 -0.21 3.04 4.18
C MET A 119 -0.82 3.68 5.41
N ALA A 120 -2.05 3.30 5.72
CA ALA A 120 -2.79 3.88 6.82
C ALA A 120 -3.55 2.80 7.58
N TRP A 121 -3.73 3.07 8.87
CA TRP A 121 -4.57 2.31 9.78
C TRP A 121 -5.71 3.19 10.24
N SER A 122 -6.90 2.61 10.27
CA SER A 122 -8.08 3.19 10.87
C SER A 122 -8.69 2.22 11.85
N ASP A 123 -9.37 2.76 12.84
CA ASP A 123 -10.16 1.99 13.77
C ASP A 123 -11.31 1.30 13.04
N GLU A 124 -11.51 0.01 13.29
CA GLU A 124 -12.50 -0.79 12.57
C GLU A 124 -13.95 -0.49 12.98
N VAL A 125 -14.14 0.21 14.10
CA VAL A 125 -15.46 0.53 14.64
C VAL A 125 -15.93 1.90 14.18
N ASP A 126 -15.10 2.94 14.36
CA ASP A 126 -15.49 4.33 14.09
C ASP A 126 -14.77 4.95 12.88
N HIS A 127 -13.91 4.18 12.20
CA HIS A 127 -13.12 4.61 11.04
C HIS A 127 -12.18 5.79 11.31
N THR A 128 -11.91 6.11 12.58
CA THR A 128 -10.95 7.15 12.94
C THR A 128 -9.54 6.73 12.52
N SER A 129 -8.78 7.66 11.94
CA SER A 129 -7.40 7.39 11.58
C SER A 129 -6.55 7.14 12.84
N ILE A 130 -5.79 6.05 12.83
CA ILE A 130 -4.83 5.71 13.87
C ILE A 130 -3.45 6.26 13.47
N ALA A 131 -2.99 5.87 12.28
CA ALA A 131 -1.70 6.27 11.72
C ALA A 131 -1.76 6.28 10.20
N SER A 132 -0.94 7.11 9.57
CA SER A 132 -0.73 7.12 8.12
C SER A 132 0.72 7.45 7.85
N TYR A 133 1.34 6.70 6.94
CA TYR A 133 2.70 6.92 6.49
C TYR A 133 2.73 6.95 4.97
N GLU A 134 3.62 7.77 4.44
CA GLU A 134 3.91 7.89 3.03
C GLU A 134 5.29 7.31 2.71
N ALA A 135 5.66 7.35 1.42
CA ALA A 135 6.89 6.75 0.92
C ALA A 135 7.06 5.33 1.46
N VAL A 136 6.04 4.49 1.25
CA VAL A 136 5.98 3.17 1.87
C VAL A 136 6.63 2.12 0.99
N SER A 137 7.60 1.41 1.56
CA SER A 137 8.17 0.19 0.97
C SER A 137 7.68 -1.05 1.71
N ARG A 138 7.41 -2.14 0.98
CA ARG A 138 6.79 -3.36 1.52
C ARG A 138 7.61 -4.60 1.19
N TYR A 139 7.66 -5.55 2.10
CA TYR A 139 8.32 -6.83 1.94
C TYR A 139 7.34 -7.98 2.15
N GLY A 140 7.50 -9.05 1.36
CA GLY A 140 6.70 -10.26 1.50
C GLY A 140 5.22 -10.02 1.18
N ILE A 141 4.96 -9.23 0.14
CA ILE A 141 3.60 -8.99 -0.37
C ILE A 141 2.93 -10.33 -0.72
N ASP A 142 1.65 -10.45 -0.38
CA ASP A 142 0.80 -11.61 -0.59
C ASP A 142 1.34 -12.89 0.08
N TYR A 143 2.05 -12.76 1.21
CA TYR A 143 2.50 -13.93 1.96
C TYR A 143 1.32 -14.78 2.44
N CYS A 144 0.18 -14.14 2.74
CA CYS A 144 -1.06 -14.80 3.08
C CYS A 144 -2.11 -14.66 1.98
N ARG A 145 -2.51 -15.80 1.39
CA ARG A 145 -3.54 -15.84 0.35
C ARG A 145 -4.97 -15.55 0.83
N GLN A 146 -5.22 -15.62 2.13
CA GLN A 146 -6.53 -15.33 2.72
C GLN A 146 -6.72 -13.82 3.01
N THR A 147 -5.63 -13.06 2.97
CA THR A 147 -5.61 -11.63 3.31
C THR A 147 -4.96 -10.88 2.15
N GLU A 148 -5.80 -10.23 1.33
CA GLU A 148 -5.34 -9.43 0.19
C GLU A 148 -4.40 -8.31 0.67
N GLY A 149 -3.30 -8.10 -0.06
CA GLY A 149 -2.33 -7.07 0.28
C GLY A 149 -1.54 -7.34 1.57
N SER A 150 -1.56 -8.59 2.06
CA SER A 150 -0.79 -8.99 3.23
C SER A 150 0.70 -8.76 3.03
N VAL A 151 1.37 -8.20 4.04
CA VAL A 151 2.82 -7.92 4.02
C VAL A 151 3.49 -8.44 5.27
N LEU A 152 4.75 -8.85 5.16
CA LEU A 152 5.54 -9.33 6.31
C LEU A 152 6.33 -8.21 6.98
N ALA A 153 6.70 -7.19 6.22
CA ALA A 153 7.33 -6.00 6.78
C ALA A 153 7.05 -4.77 5.92
N SER A 154 7.09 -3.61 6.56
CA SER A 154 6.89 -2.31 5.91
C SER A 154 7.83 -1.27 6.49
N VAL A 155 8.26 -0.33 5.66
CA VAL A 155 8.88 0.92 6.10
C VAL A 155 8.09 2.08 5.51
N GLY A 156 7.74 3.06 6.33
CA GLY A 156 7.03 4.26 5.92
C GLY A 156 7.48 5.47 6.71
N VAL A 157 7.13 6.66 6.23
CA VAL A 157 7.56 7.92 6.83
C VAL A 157 6.37 8.84 7.09
N ASP A 158 6.40 9.58 8.19
CA ASP A 158 5.45 10.65 8.50
C ASP A 158 6.21 11.87 9.05
N GLY A 159 5.52 12.99 9.19
CA GLY A 159 6.07 14.27 9.63
C GLY A 159 5.27 14.87 10.77
N ARG A 160 5.96 15.46 11.75
CA ARG A 160 5.35 16.16 12.88
C ARG A 160 5.93 17.56 13.03
N ASN A 161 5.07 18.50 13.44
CA ASN A 161 5.42 19.89 13.77
C ASN A 161 5.08 20.20 15.22
N GLY A 162 5.79 21.16 15.81
CA GLY A 162 5.53 21.68 17.15
C GLY A 162 5.85 20.72 18.30
N VAL A 163 6.55 19.62 18.03
CA VAL A 163 6.93 18.59 19.03
C VAL A 163 8.39 18.20 18.86
N ASP A 164 9.05 17.81 19.96
CA ASP A 164 10.42 17.30 19.92
C ASP A 164 10.46 15.83 19.45
N ILE A 165 11.64 15.37 19.03
CA ILE A 165 11.83 14.01 18.46
C ILE A 165 11.45 12.89 19.44
N ASN A 166 11.63 13.08 20.74
CA ASN A 166 11.33 12.06 21.75
C ASN A 166 9.83 11.94 21.96
N THR A 167 9.14 13.07 22.11
CA THR A 167 7.67 13.09 22.18
C THR A 167 7.06 12.53 20.91
N ALA A 168 7.54 12.95 19.73
CA ALA A 168 7.06 12.47 18.43
C ALA A 168 7.19 10.94 18.30
N ALA A 169 8.35 10.37 18.62
CA ALA A 169 8.55 8.93 18.55
C ALA A 169 7.71 8.15 19.58
N ARG A 170 7.57 8.69 20.80
CA ARG A 170 6.82 8.04 21.87
C ARG A 170 5.32 8.00 21.57
N GLU A 171 4.73 9.11 21.14
CA GLU A 171 3.32 9.17 20.75
C GLU A 171 3.02 8.20 19.59
N GLU A 172 3.95 8.06 18.65
CA GLU A 172 3.75 7.20 17.49
C GLU A 172 3.87 5.71 17.85
N VAL A 173 4.85 5.31 18.67
CA VAL A 173 5.01 3.90 19.07
C VAL A 173 3.84 3.44 19.96
N ASP A 174 3.26 4.34 20.75
CA ASP A 174 2.10 4.05 21.61
C ASP A 174 0.86 3.62 20.78
N LYS A 175 0.83 3.92 19.48
CA LYS A 175 -0.24 3.47 18.57
C LYS A 175 -0.19 1.98 18.25
N ALA A 176 0.94 1.30 18.47
CA ALA A 176 1.12 -0.12 18.12
C ALA A 176 -0.02 -1.00 18.64
N ARG A 177 -0.48 -0.77 19.88
CA ARG A 177 -1.58 -1.57 20.46
C ARG A 177 -2.87 -1.49 19.64
N ARG A 178 -3.18 -0.32 19.08
CA ARG A 178 -4.37 -0.12 18.23
C ARG A 178 -4.13 -0.63 16.81
N ILE A 179 -2.94 -0.41 16.25
CA ILE A 179 -2.52 -0.85 14.92
C ILE A 179 -2.67 -2.37 14.76
N PHE A 180 -2.20 -3.13 15.76
CA PHE A 180 -2.26 -4.60 15.75
C PHE A 180 -3.49 -5.16 16.50
N GLY A 181 -4.47 -4.30 16.82
CA GLY A 181 -5.70 -4.70 17.49
C GLY A 181 -6.78 -5.20 16.53
N ASP A 182 -7.80 -5.84 17.09
CA ASP A 182 -9.08 -6.12 16.43
C ASP A 182 -10.15 -5.39 17.23
N ALA A 183 -10.34 -4.11 16.90
CA ALA A 183 -11.26 -3.23 17.60
C ALA A 183 -12.71 -3.73 17.51
N ARG A 184 -13.09 -4.35 16.38
CA ARG A 184 -14.43 -4.90 16.17
C ARG A 184 -14.72 -6.08 17.12
N ALA A 185 -13.74 -6.95 17.35
CA ALA A 185 -13.87 -8.06 18.29
C ALA A 185 -13.51 -7.68 19.74
N GLY A 186 -13.08 -6.45 19.99
CA GLY A 186 -12.61 -6.00 21.30
C GLY A 186 -11.34 -6.73 21.78
N ARG A 187 -10.55 -7.29 20.86
CA ARG A 187 -9.33 -8.03 21.18
C ARG A 187 -8.11 -7.14 20.93
N MET A 188 -7.19 -7.10 21.88
CA MET A 188 -5.99 -6.28 21.80
C MET A 188 -4.76 -7.15 22.04
N PRO A 189 -3.64 -6.87 21.35
CA PRO A 189 -2.38 -7.56 21.57
C PRO A 189 -1.76 -7.13 22.90
N THR A 190 -0.79 -7.94 23.34
CA THR A 190 0.17 -7.56 24.38
C THR A 190 1.26 -6.70 23.75
N VAL A 191 1.57 -5.54 24.35
CA VAL A 191 2.61 -4.63 23.84
C VAL A 191 3.60 -4.30 24.96
N GLU A 192 4.87 -4.62 24.73
CA GLU A 192 6.00 -4.18 25.54
C GLU A 192 6.71 -3.04 24.81
N LEU A 193 6.78 -1.87 25.44
CA LEU A 193 7.51 -0.72 24.90
C LEU A 193 8.94 -0.67 25.44
N ARG A 194 9.91 -0.49 24.54
CA ARG A 194 11.34 -0.33 24.83
C ARG A 194 11.85 1.00 24.28
N GLY A 195 12.79 1.61 25.00
CA GLY A 195 13.42 2.88 24.61
C GLY A 195 13.30 3.97 25.69
N PRO A 196 13.78 5.20 25.39
CA PRO A 196 14.39 5.59 24.11
C PRO A 196 15.82 5.05 23.95
N LEU A 197 16.17 4.68 22.72
CA LEU A 197 17.57 4.54 22.28
C LEU A 197 17.97 5.79 21.50
N THR A 198 19.04 6.46 21.90
CA THR A 198 19.53 7.69 21.24
C THR A 198 20.73 7.39 20.34
N PHE A 199 20.76 8.01 19.17
CA PHE A 199 21.84 7.90 18.18
C PHE A 199 21.81 9.12 17.24
N GLU A 200 22.56 9.07 16.14
CA GLU A 200 22.60 10.14 15.14
C GLU A 200 22.27 9.66 13.73
N ILE A 201 21.59 10.51 12.97
CA ILE A 201 21.33 10.37 11.54
C ILE A 201 21.90 11.59 10.84
N SER A 202 22.91 11.39 9.98
CA SER A 202 23.58 12.49 9.26
C SER A 202 24.08 13.61 10.20
N GLY A 203 24.59 13.25 11.39
CA GLY A 203 25.08 14.18 12.41
C GLY A 203 23.98 14.96 13.16
N ARG A 204 22.71 14.55 13.03
CA ARG A 204 21.58 15.11 13.80
C ARG A 204 21.07 14.08 14.81
N PRO A 205 20.57 14.51 15.98
CA PRO A 205 20.04 13.60 16.97
C PRO A 205 18.87 12.78 16.41
N ALA A 206 18.82 11.52 16.81
CA ALA A 206 17.74 10.61 16.50
C ALA A 206 17.42 9.77 17.74
N VAL A 207 16.15 9.40 17.85
CA VAL A 207 15.66 8.54 18.92
C VAL A 207 14.87 7.39 18.33
N ARG A 208 14.91 6.25 19.01
CA ARG A 208 14.11 5.09 18.67
C ARG A 208 13.33 4.58 19.86
N TYR A 209 12.08 4.21 19.58
CA TYR A 209 11.29 3.33 20.44
C TYR A 209 10.91 2.06 19.68
N THR A 210 10.73 0.98 20.42
CA THR A 210 10.31 -0.31 19.89
C THR A 210 9.11 -0.81 20.66
N ALA A 211 8.03 -1.14 19.97
CA ALA A 211 6.96 -1.96 20.49
C ALA A 211 7.22 -3.42 20.09
N VAL A 212 7.40 -4.29 21.08
CA VAL A 212 7.36 -5.74 20.89
C VAL A 212 5.93 -6.19 21.12
N VAL A 213 5.32 -6.73 20.07
CA VAL A 213 3.90 -7.06 20.01
C VAL A 213 3.73 -8.57 19.99
N ALA A 214 2.90 -9.08 20.91
CA ALA A 214 2.54 -10.48 21.01
C ALA A 214 1.02 -10.64 21.07
N ASP A 215 0.56 -11.87 20.84
CA ASP A 215 -0.86 -12.24 20.89
C ASP A 215 -1.72 -11.43 19.90
N ILE A 216 -1.18 -11.14 18.72
CA ILE A 216 -1.90 -10.40 17.67
C ILE A 216 -3.18 -11.19 17.30
N PRO A 217 -4.37 -10.57 17.39
CA PRO A 217 -5.62 -11.24 17.07
C PRO A 217 -5.67 -11.68 15.60
N LYS A 218 -5.70 -12.99 15.38
CA LYS A 218 -5.81 -13.55 14.03
C LYS A 218 -7.20 -13.30 13.43
N LYS A 219 -7.22 -12.95 12.14
CA LYS A 219 -8.40 -12.87 11.27
C LYS A 219 -8.38 -13.96 10.20
N ALA A 220 -7.19 -14.38 9.78
CA ALA A 220 -6.91 -15.48 8.88
C ALA A 220 -5.95 -16.50 9.53
N SER A 221 -5.95 -17.74 9.03
CA SER A 221 -5.15 -18.82 9.65
C SER A 221 -3.64 -18.61 9.54
N CYS A 222 -3.24 -17.83 8.54
CA CYS A 222 -1.87 -17.45 8.22
C CYS A 222 -1.36 -16.24 9.01
N ASP A 223 -2.23 -15.55 9.75
CA ASP A 223 -1.86 -14.28 10.36
C ASP A 223 -0.78 -14.50 11.43
N PRO A 224 0.28 -13.70 11.40
CA PRO A 224 1.30 -13.62 12.44
C PRO A 224 0.68 -13.34 13.80
N ALA A 225 1.24 -13.95 14.83
CA ALA A 225 0.90 -13.68 16.23
C ALA A 225 1.87 -12.67 16.87
N THR A 226 3.00 -12.37 16.22
CA THR A 226 4.04 -11.51 16.78
C THR A 226 4.58 -10.51 15.77
N ALA A 227 4.92 -9.32 16.25
CA ALA A 227 5.56 -8.30 15.45
C ALA A 227 6.51 -7.44 16.29
N GLU A 228 7.45 -6.80 15.62
CA GLU A 228 8.14 -5.63 16.14
C GLU A 228 7.73 -4.40 15.33
N PHE A 229 7.51 -3.31 16.06
CA PHE A 229 7.14 -2.02 15.50
C PHE A 229 8.11 -0.97 16.03
N ASP A 230 9.07 -0.59 15.20
CA ASP A 230 10.08 0.41 15.53
C ASP A 230 9.67 1.78 14.99
N ILE A 231 9.77 2.79 15.85
CA ILE A 231 9.66 4.19 15.46
C ILE A 231 11.00 4.86 15.65
N VAL A 232 11.50 5.50 14.59
CA VAL A 232 12.67 6.37 14.61
C VAL A 232 12.25 7.80 14.33
N ALA A 233 12.58 8.74 15.20
CA ALA A 233 12.36 10.16 14.96
C ALA A 233 13.68 10.93 14.89
N THR A 234 13.75 11.86 13.95
CA THR A 234 14.92 12.74 13.75
C THR A 234 14.48 14.08 13.14
N PRO A 235 15.24 15.18 13.34
CA PRO A 235 14.90 16.45 12.72
C PRO A 235 14.93 16.37 11.18
N ALA A 236 13.81 16.76 10.55
CA ALA A 236 13.67 16.76 9.10
C ALA A 236 14.39 17.95 8.44
N TYR A 237 14.53 17.89 7.11
CA TYR A 237 15.11 18.95 6.28
C TYR A 237 14.06 19.72 5.45
N ALA A 238 12.85 19.19 5.31
CA ALA A 238 11.74 19.82 4.62
C ALA A 238 10.39 19.29 5.15
N SER A 239 9.30 20.02 4.89
CA SER A 239 7.89 19.58 5.01
C SER A 239 7.36 19.17 6.39
N ALA A 240 8.24 18.95 7.38
CA ALA A 240 7.95 18.83 8.80
C ALA A 240 9.18 19.26 9.61
N GLU A 241 9.03 19.59 10.89
CA GLU A 241 10.15 19.81 11.81
C GLU A 241 10.82 18.47 12.21
N VAL A 242 10.00 17.43 12.40
CA VAL A 242 10.43 16.07 12.75
C VAL A 242 9.97 15.09 11.68
N ALA A 243 10.87 14.25 11.18
CA ALA A 243 10.52 13.08 10.39
C ALA A 243 10.47 11.85 11.30
N ILE A 244 9.45 11.03 11.09
CA ILE A 244 9.21 9.76 11.77
C ILE A 244 9.30 8.64 10.74
N PHE A 245 10.19 7.67 10.98
CA PHE A 245 10.27 6.43 10.22
C PHE A 245 9.65 5.31 11.03
N MET A 246 8.67 4.65 10.45
CA MET A 246 8.04 3.46 11.00
C MET A 246 8.62 2.23 10.31
N PHE A 247 8.94 1.22 11.11
CA PHE A 247 9.30 -0.12 10.64
C PHE A 247 8.38 -1.13 11.29
N GLU A 248 7.55 -1.78 10.49
CA GLU A 248 6.73 -2.91 10.90
C GLU A 248 7.42 -4.19 10.42
N ASN A 249 7.57 -5.18 11.30
CA ASN A 249 8.10 -6.49 10.94
C ASN A 249 7.42 -7.59 11.75
N TYR A 250 6.65 -8.45 11.09
CA TYR A 250 6.12 -9.67 11.72
C TYR A 250 7.24 -10.67 11.93
N THR A 251 7.27 -11.35 13.09
CA THR A 251 8.46 -12.11 13.54
C THR A 251 8.29 -13.63 13.64
N ASP A 252 7.08 -14.16 13.53
CA ASP A 252 6.78 -15.60 13.68
C ASP A 252 6.51 -16.35 12.36
N SER A 253 6.84 -15.75 11.22
CA SER A 253 6.83 -16.43 9.92
C SER A 253 8.21 -16.93 9.52
N ALA A 254 8.30 -18.12 8.90
CA ALA A 254 9.56 -18.62 8.34
C ALA A 254 10.15 -17.71 7.25
N LYS A 255 9.32 -16.82 6.68
CA LYS A 255 9.72 -15.81 5.68
C LYS A 255 9.93 -14.42 6.30
N SER A 256 9.77 -14.26 7.62
CA SER A 256 9.98 -12.99 8.32
C SER A 256 11.42 -12.51 8.16
N LEU A 257 11.61 -11.19 8.13
CA LEU A 257 12.94 -10.61 8.17
C LEU A 257 13.54 -10.76 9.56
N ARG A 258 14.85 -10.97 9.60
CA ARG A 258 15.60 -10.92 10.85
C ARG A 258 15.77 -9.48 11.29
N ARG A 259 15.94 -9.29 12.60
CA ARG A 259 16.21 -7.96 13.19
C ARG A 259 17.34 -7.22 12.49
N ASP A 260 18.43 -7.92 12.18
CA ASP A 260 19.60 -7.35 11.51
C ASP A 260 19.29 -6.79 10.11
N ASP A 261 18.28 -7.31 9.43
CA ASP A 261 17.90 -6.85 8.10
C ASP A 261 17.08 -5.55 8.18
N ILE A 262 16.22 -5.40 9.20
CA ILE A 262 15.56 -4.13 9.54
C ILE A 262 16.56 -3.07 9.99
N GLU A 263 17.53 -3.46 10.84
CA GLU A 263 18.62 -2.58 11.29
C GLU A 263 19.44 -1.98 10.15
N LYS A 264 19.71 -2.75 9.08
CA LYS A 264 20.41 -2.22 7.90
C LYS A 264 19.61 -1.13 7.20
N ILE A 265 18.29 -1.27 7.11
CA ILE A 265 17.42 -0.24 6.51
C ILE A 265 17.41 0.99 7.41
N MET A 266 17.26 0.80 8.72
CA MET A 266 17.29 1.89 9.69
C MET A 266 18.61 2.69 9.66
N LYS A 267 19.75 1.99 9.58
CA LYS A 267 21.08 2.62 9.45
C LYS A 267 21.33 3.30 8.11
N SER A 268 20.52 2.99 7.10
CA SER A 268 20.61 3.61 5.78
C SER A 268 19.92 4.98 5.71
N ILE A 269 19.17 5.37 6.74
CA ILE A 269 18.52 6.68 6.78
C ILE A 269 19.61 7.76 6.73
N GLY A 270 19.47 8.67 5.77
CA GLY A 270 20.39 9.79 5.62
C GLY A 270 19.76 10.97 4.90
N LYS A 271 20.44 12.12 4.95
CA LYS A 271 20.05 13.29 4.17
C LYS A 271 19.93 12.94 2.70
N THR A 272 18.83 13.33 2.06
CA THR A 272 18.68 13.19 0.62
C THR A 272 19.73 14.03 -0.08
N SER A 273 20.60 13.39 -0.87
CA SER A 273 21.56 14.09 -1.72
C SER A 273 20.82 14.82 -2.85
N ALA A 274 21.25 16.04 -3.17
CA ALA A 274 20.82 16.70 -4.39
C ALA A 274 21.22 15.84 -5.59
N GLN A 275 20.26 15.56 -6.48
CA GLN A 275 20.51 14.92 -7.77
C GLN A 275 21.00 15.95 -8.78
#